data_AF-A0A351C4W6-F1
#
_entry.id   AF-A0A351C4W6-F1
#
_cell.length_a   1.000
_cell.length_b   1.000
_cell.length_c   1.000
_cell.angle_alpha   90.00
_cell.angle_beta   90.00
_cell.angle_gamma   90.00
#
_symmetry.space_group_name_H-M   'P 1'
#
loop_
_entity.id
_entity.type
_entity.pdbx_description
1 polymer ?
#
loop_
_entity_poly.entity_id
_entity_poly.type
_entity_poly.pdbx_seq_one_letter_code
_entity_poly.pdbx_strand_id
1 'polypeptide(L)'
;MPTAPTHTVRLATDAMATRFELVLVGDDPSHLRAAGEEAIREIERIATRFSFYDKSSELSSLNRQASIAPQRVTGDLFELLQMCSRVHDQTGGAFDPTIGPLMRTWSFAAES
;
A
#
# COMPACT_ATOMS: atom_id res chain seq x y z
N MET A 1 18.34 -9.00 35.23
CA MET A 1 18.60 -8.35 33.92
C MET A 1 17.62 -8.94 32.92
N PRO A 2 16.98 -8.15 32.04
CA PRO A 2 16.18 -8.74 30.97
C PRO A 2 17.14 -9.50 30.05
N THR A 3 16.88 -10.79 29.85
CA THR A 3 17.60 -11.64 28.89
C THR A 3 17.41 -11.07 27.48
N ALA A 4 18.50 -11.01 26.70
CA ALA A 4 18.41 -10.60 25.30
C ALA A 4 17.47 -11.58 24.56
N PRO A 5 16.58 -11.07 23.68
CA PRO A 5 15.65 -11.93 22.96
C PRO A 5 16.40 -12.97 22.14
N THR A 6 16.00 -14.23 22.25
CA THR A 6 16.84 -15.36 21.83
C THR A 6 16.56 -15.82 20.40
N HIS A 7 15.38 -15.51 19.86
CA HIS A 7 14.95 -15.97 18.54
C HIS A 7 14.71 -14.83 17.56
N THR A 8 15.09 -15.06 16.31
CA THR A 8 14.79 -14.19 15.17
C THR A 8 14.00 -14.97 14.13
N VAL A 9 12.84 -14.45 13.74
CA VAL A 9 12.03 -14.97 12.64
C VAL A 9 12.10 -13.97 11.49
N ARG A 10 12.37 -14.48 10.28
CA ARG A 10 12.38 -13.69 9.05
C ARG A 10 11.32 -14.23 8.10
N LEU A 11 10.51 -13.33 7.56
CA LEU A 11 9.56 -13.64 6.49
C LEU A 11 9.71 -12.61 5.38
N ALA A 12 9.27 -12.95 4.18
CA ALA A 12 9.26 -12.03 3.05
C ALA A 12 8.06 -12.33 2.14
N THR A 13 7.58 -11.30 1.45
CA THR A 13 6.59 -11.41 0.38
C THR A 13 6.90 -10.40 -0.71
N ASP A 14 6.51 -10.71 -1.95
CA ASP A 14 6.59 -9.79 -3.07
C ASP A 14 5.22 -9.14 -3.28
N ALA A 15 5.15 -7.82 -3.21
CA ALA A 15 3.92 -7.05 -3.34
C ALA A 15 4.22 -5.66 -3.91
N MET A 16 3.27 -5.06 -4.64
CA MET A 16 3.44 -3.70 -5.20
C MET A 16 4.73 -3.53 -6.02
N ALA A 17 5.11 -4.57 -6.79
CA ALA A 17 6.35 -4.64 -7.57
C ALA A 17 7.66 -4.47 -6.74
N THR A 18 7.62 -4.77 -5.44
CA THR A 18 8.78 -4.71 -4.55
C THR A 18 8.77 -5.87 -3.55
N ARG A 19 9.93 -6.14 -2.95
CA ARG A 19 10.10 -7.17 -1.92
C ARG A 19 9.99 -6.56 -0.54
N PHE A 20 9.07 -7.08 0.26
CA PHE A 20 8.92 -6.73 1.67
C PHE A 20 9.61 -7.79 2.54
N GLU A 21 10.44 -7.36 3.48
CA GLU A 21 11.07 -8.25 4.47
C GLU A 21 10.66 -7.87 5.89
N LEU A 22 10.26 -8.87 6.67
CA LEU A 22 9.87 -8.75 8.06
C LEU A 22 10.91 -9.46 8.91
N VAL A 23 11.49 -8.75 9.89
CA VAL A 23 12.44 -9.29 10.87
C VAL A 23 11.85 -9.10 12.25
N LEU A 24 11.44 -10.20 12.88
CA LEU A 24 10.83 -10.19 14.20
C LEU A 24 11.78 -10.87 15.20
N VAL A 25 11.97 -10.23 16.36
CA VAL A 25 12.91 -10.68 17.39
C VAL A 25 12.16 -10.80 18.72
N GLY A 26 12.28 -11.94 19.39
CA GLY A 26 11.55 -12.22 20.63
C GLY A 26 11.78 -13.63 21.16
N ASP A 27 11.04 -14.00 22.21
CA ASP A 27 11.26 -15.25 22.94
C ASP A 27 10.36 -16.41 22.52
N ASP A 28 9.23 -16.13 21.86
CA ASP A 28 8.29 -17.16 21.35
C ASP A 28 8.29 -17.20 19.81
N PRO A 29 9.12 -18.06 19.18
CA PRO A 29 9.22 -18.12 17.72
C PRO A 29 7.92 -18.52 17.02
N SER A 30 7.01 -19.25 17.68
CA SER A 30 5.72 -19.63 17.11
C SER A 30 4.79 -18.42 17.02
N HIS A 31 4.73 -17.62 18.09
CA HIS A 31 3.99 -16.37 18.09
C HIS A 31 4.58 -15.37 17.07
N LEU A 32 5.90 -15.23 17.01
CA LEU A 32 6.56 -14.35 16.03
C LEU A 32 6.24 -14.75 14.59
N ARG A 33 6.18 -16.06 14.29
CA ARG A 33 5.78 -16.55 12.97
C ARG A 33 4.33 -16.21 12.65
N ALA A 34 3.42 -16.45 13.58
CA ALA A 34 2.00 -16.15 13.38
C ALA A 34 1.76 -14.65 13.11
N ALA A 35 2.41 -13.77 13.90
CA ALA A 35 2.35 -12.31 13.70
C ALA A 35 2.95 -11.89 12.35
N GLY A 36 4.07 -12.51 11.95
CA GLY A 36 4.68 -12.28 10.64
C GLY A 36 3.78 -12.68 9.47
N GLU A 37 3.09 -13.81 9.57
CA GLU A 37 2.13 -14.26 8.56
C GLU A 37 0.89 -13.36 8.48
N GLU A 38 0.45 -12.81 9.61
CA GLU A 38 -0.62 -11.81 9.64
C GLU A 38 -0.19 -10.50 8.95
N ALA A 39 1.03 -10.03 9.22
CA ALA A 39 1.59 -8.86 8.55
C ALA A 39 1.72 -9.06 7.03
N ILE A 40 2.14 -10.26 6.57
CA ILE A 40 2.18 -10.60 5.14
C ILE A 40 0.79 -10.52 4.51
N ARG A 41 -0.22 -11.13 5.16
CA ARG A 41 -1.61 -11.07 4.66
C ARG A 41 -2.11 -9.65 4.52
N GLU A 42 -1.74 -8.76 5.45
CA GLU A 42 -2.13 -7.36 5.40
C GLU A 42 -1.45 -6.60 4.25
N ILE A 43 -0.16 -6.86 4.00
CA ILE A 43 0.57 -6.30 2.85
C ILE A 43 -0.13 -6.72 1.55
N GLU A 44 -0.46 -8.00 1.39
CA GLU A 44 -1.13 -8.54 0.20
C GLU A 44 -2.54 -7.96 0.01
N ARG A 45 -3.28 -7.81 1.12
CA ARG A 45 -4.62 -7.17 1.12
C ARG A 45 -4.55 -5.73 0.62
N ILE A 46 -3.61 -4.93 1.14
CA ILE A 46 -3.43 -3.53 0.72
C ILE A 46 -2.95 -3.47 -0.74
N ALA A 47 -1.99 -4.32 -1.12
CA ALA A 47 -1.45 -4.38 -2.48
C ALA A 47 -2.54 -4.65 -3.52
N THR A 48 -3.49 -5.52 -3.19
CA THR A 48 -4.63 -5.81 -4.07
C THR A 48 -5.59 -4.62 -4.16
N ARG A 49 -5.97 -4.04 -3.02
CA ARG A 49 -7.01 -3.00 -2.96
C ARG A 49 -6.57 -1.66 -3.56
N PHE A 50 -5.32 -1.28 -3.33
CA PHE A 50 -4.77 0.01 -3.79
C PHE A 50 -3.94 -0.13 -5.07
N SER A 51 -4.02 -1.27 -5.75
CA SER A 51 -3.33 -1.46 -7.02
C SER A 51 -3.89 -0.53 -8.09
N PHE A 52 -3.03 0.32 -8.64
CA PHE A 52 -3.33 1.11 -9.83
C PHE A 52 -3.43 0.23 -11.11
N TYR A 53 -2.75 -0.92 -11.12
CA TYR A 53 -2.63 -1.79 -12.29
C TYR A 53 -3.76 -2.83 -12.38
N ASP A 54 -4.30 -3.25 -11.25
CA ASP A 54 -5.45 -4.15 -11.22
C ASP A 54 -6.72 -3.37 -11.51
N LYS A 55 -7.35 -3.67 -12.65
CA LYS A 55 -8.59 -3.02 -13.11
C LYS A 55 -9.78 -3.30 -12.19
N SER A 56 -9.72 -4.39 -11.42
CA SER A 56 -10.75 -4.80 -10.45
C SER A 56 -10.57 -4.16 -9.08
N SER A 57 -9.44 -3.47 -8.83
CA SER A 57 -9.18 -2.81 -7.56
C SER A 57 -10.18 -1.68 -7.28
N GLU A 58 -10.37 -1.39 -5.99
CA GLU A 58 -11.21 -0.30 -5.53
C GLU A 58 -10.71 1.06 -6.06
N LEU A 59 -9.40 1.28 -6.04
CA LEU A 59 -8.77 2.49 -6.58
C LEU A 59 -9.01 2.64 -8.08
N SER A 60 -8.88 1.56 -8.86
CA SER A 60 -9.18 1.58 -10.29
C SER A 60 -10.65 1.84 -10.57
N SER A 61 -11.57 1.36 -9.73
CA SER A 61 -12.99 1.70 -9.83
C SER A 61 -13.24 3.17 -9.56
N LEU A 62 -12.67 3.70 -8.47
CA LEU A 62 -12.76 5.10 -8.10
C LEU A 62 -12.26 6.01 -9.24
N ASN A 63 -11.09 5.71 -9.81
CA ASN A 63 -10.51 6.47 -10.92
C ASN A 63 -11.41 6.55 -12.16
N ARG A 64 -12.28 5.56 -12.39
CA ARG A 64 -13.24 5.56 -13.52
C ARG A 64 -14.51 6.35 -13.24
N GLN A 65 -14.91 6.48 -11.98
CA GLN A 65 -16.27 6.88 -11.59
C GLN A 65 -16.31 8.22 -10.83
N ALA A 66 -15.22 8.64 -10.18
CA ALA A 66 -15.19 9.82 -9.32
C ALA A 66 -15.44 11.14 -10.05
N SER A 67 -15.22 11.20 -11.37
CA SER A 67 -15.54 12.37 -12.20
C SER A 67 -17.02 12.50 -12.52
N ILE A 68 -17.82 11.45 -12.32
CA ILE A 68 -19.24 11.40 -12.68
C ILE A 68 -20.11 11.72 -11.46
N ALA A 69 -19.80 11.10 -10.32
CA ALA A 69 -20.54 11.27 -9.08
C ALA A 69 -19.67 10.92 -7.87
N PRO A 70 -20.03 11.38 -6.65
CA PRO A 70 -19.40 10.93 -5.42
C PRO A 70 -19.45 9.40 -5.31
N GLN A 71 -18.30 8.80 -5.01
CA GLN A 71 -18.18 7.35 -4.85
C GLN A 71 -18.02 7.01 -3.37
N ARG A 72 -18.66 5.92 -2.95
CA ARG A 72 -18.37 5.30 -1.66
C ARG A 72 -17.08 4.52 -1.77
N VAL A 73 -16.20 4.73 -0.81
CA VAL A 73 -14.97 3.97 -0.63
C VAL A 73 -14.91 3.49 0.81
N THR A 74 -14.11 2.47 1.03
CA THR A 74 -13.67 2.02 2.35
C THR A 74 -12.95 3.12 3.14
N GLY A 75 -12.93 2.95 4.47
CA GLY A 75 -12.33 3.92 5.38
C GLY A 75 -10.83 4.08 5.17
N ASP A 76 -10.09 3.00 4.97
CA ASP A 76 -8.64 3.03 4.74
C ASP A 76 -8.27 3.72 3.42
N LEU A 77 -9.03 3.52 2.34
CA LEU A 77 -8.82 4.28 1.09
C LEU A 77 -9.14 5.77 1.29
N PHE A 78 -10.22 6.10 2.01
CA PHE A 78 -10.57 7.48 2.30
C PHE A 78 -9.49 8.20 3.14
N GLU A 79 -8.95 7.54 4.16
CA GLU A 79 -7.85 8.05 4.97
C GLU A 79 -6.58 8.28 4.15
N LEU A 80 -6.25 7.35 3.25
CA LEU A 80 -5.14 7.50 2.31
C LEU A 80 -5.35 8.72 1.40
N LEU A 81 -6.53 8.89 0.81
CA LEU A 81 -6.82 10.04 -0.06
C LEU A 81 -6.76 11.37 0.71
N GLN A 82 -7.25 11.41 1.95
CA GLN A 82 -7.12 12.58 2.81
C GLN A 82 -5.65 12.90 3.13
N MET A 83 -4.81 11.88 3.35
CA MET A 83 -3.38 12.08 3.51
C MET A 83 -2.75 12.66 2.24
N CYS A 84 -3.07 12.09 1.07
CA CYS A 84 -2.58 12.61 -0.20
C CYS A 84 -2.98 14.08 -0.41
N SER A 85 -4.22 14.47 -0.08
CA SER A 85 -4.68 15.86 -0.13
C SER A 85 -3.85 16.77 0.77
N ARG A 86 -3.59 16.36 2.02
CA ARG A 86 -2.75 17.16 2.93
C ARG A 86 -1.33 17.33 2.41
N VAL A 87 -0.74 16.28 1.86
CA VAL A 87 0.63 16.33 1.30
C VAL A 87 0.66 17.22 0.05
N HIS A 88 -0.37 17.17 -0.81
CA HIS A 88 -0.51 18.07 -1.95
C HIS A 88 -0.47 19.53 -1.50
N ASP A 89 -1.29 19.89 -0.52
CA ASP A 89 -1.34 21.25 0.02
C ASP A 89 -0.01 21.69 0.66
N GLN A 90 0.58 20.81 1.47
CA GLN A 90 1.87 21.08 2.15
C GLN A 90 3.04 21.28 1.19
N THR A 91 2.98 20.63 0.02
CA THR A 91 4.02 20.72 -1.00
C THR A 91 3.75 21.80 -2.03
N GLY A 92 2.66 22.56 -1.91
CA GLY A 92 2.26 23.56 -2.90
C GLY A 92 2.00 22.95 -4.28
N GLY A 93 1.52 21.71 -4.32
CA GLY A 93 1.23 20.97 -5.54
C GLY A 93 2.40 20.22 -6.17
N ALA A 94 3.60 20.21 -5.54
CA ALA A 94 4.72 19.42 -6.06
C ALA A 94 4.46 17.90 -5.97
N PHE A 95 3.67 17.46 -4.98
CA PHE A 95 3.04 16.15 -4.97
C PHE A 95 1.59 16.28 -5.43
N ASP A 96 1.17 15.57 -6.47
CA ASP A 96 -0.22 15.56 -6.93
C ASP A 96 -0.63 14.12 -7.29
N PRO A 97 -1.56 13.50 -6.53
CA PRO A 97 -2.01 12.13 -6.76
C PRO A 97 -2.89 12.00 -8.02
N THR A 98 -3.25 13.10 -8.68
CA THR A 98 -4.17 13.13 -9.83
C THR A 98 -3.48 13.22 -11.19
N ILE A 99 -2.14 13.23 -11.23
CA ILE A 99 -1.36 13.36 -12.48
C ILE A 99 -1.47 12.16 -13.44
N GLY A 100 -2.22 11.12 -13.10
CA GLY A 100 -2.37 9.91 -13.91
C GLY A 100 -2.69 10.16 -15.40
N PRO A 101 -3.58 11.10 -15.78
CA PRO A 101 -3.79 11.45 -17.19
C PRO A 101 -2.56 12.04 -17.87
N LEU A 102 -1.78 12.88 -17.18
CA LEU A 102 -0.54 13.44 -17.70
C LEU A 102 0.52 12.36 -17.87
N MET A 103 0.67 11.43 -16.93
CA MET A 103 1.63 10.33 -17.08
C MET A 103 1.38 9.48 -18.35
N ARG A 104 0.11 9.30 -18.73
CA ARG A 104 -0.27 8.56 -19.96
C ARG A 104 0.09 9.30 -21.24
N THR A 105 0.03 10.64 -21.27
CA THR A 105 0.36 11.41 -22.47
C THR A 105 1.86 11.51 -22.72
N TRP A 106 2.67 11.37 -21.66
CA TRP A 106 4.14 11.48 -21.73
C TRP A 106 4.85 10.13 -21.92
N SER A 107 4.13 9.03 -22.23
CA SER A 107 4.67 7.68 -22.41
C SER A 107 5.47 7.09 -21.24
N PHE A 108 5.37 7.64 -20.02
CA PHE A 108 5.87 6.95 -18.82
C PHE A 108 5.10 5.66 -18.50
N ALA A 109 3.99 5.41 -19.21
CA ALA A 109 3.12 4.26 -19.03
C ALA A 109 3.39 3.09 -20.00
N ALA A 110 4.47 3.14 -20.78
CA ALA A 110 4.84 2.07 -21.70
C ALA A 110 6.24 1.54 -21.40
N GLU A 111 6.38 0.73 -20.35
CA GLU A 111 7.36 -0.35 -20.34
C GLU A 111 6.93 -1.44 -19.33
N SER A 112 6.55 -2.59 -19.92
CA SER A 112 6.24 -3.92 -19.36
C SER A 112 4.88 -4.15 -18.68
#